data_AF-A0A060CKT2-F1
#
_entry.id   AF-A0A060CKT2-F1
#
_cell.length_a   1.000
_cell.length_b   1.000
_cell.length_c   1.000
_cell.angle_alpha   90.00
_cell.angle_beta   90.00
_cell.angle_gamma   90.00
#
_symmetry.space_group_name_H-M   'P 1'
#
loop_
_entity.id
_entity.type
_entity.pdbx_description
1 polymer ?
#
loop_
_entity_poly.entity_id
_entity_poly.type
_entity_poly.pdbx_seq_one_letter_code
_entity_poly.pdbx_strand_id
1 'polypeptide(L)' 'MEDAVVYQIFPDRFATTGAYSQSVPDWAIPTAWDDPVEDVQGIVGRQFYGGDLDGITAHL' A
#
# COMPACT_ATOMS: atom_id res chain seq x y z
N MET A 1 8.89 10.70 25.86
CA MET A 1 7.89 10.56 24.80
C MET A 1 6.85 11.68 24.81
N GLU A 2 6.82 12.56 25.83
CA GLU A 2 5.79 13.61 25.94
C GLU A 2 5.77 14.61 24.76
N ASP A 3 6.90 14.80 24.05
CA ASP A 3 6.98 15.73 22.91
C ASP A 3 6.99 15.06 21.52
N ALA A 4 6.72 13.75 21.41
CA ALA A 4 6.80 13.05 20.13
C ALA A 4 5.53 13.25 19.28
N VAL A 5 5.71 13.48 17.97
CA VAL A 5 4.64 13.37 16.96
C VAL A 5 4.82 12.05 16.21
N VAL A 6 3.74 11.27 16.10
CA VAL A 6 3.74 9.97 15.43
C VAL A 6 2.85 10.03 14.20
N TYR A 7 3.33 9.50 13.08
CA TYR A 7 2.58 9.34 11.85
C TYR A 7 2.46 7.85 11.50
N GLN A 8 1.23 7.34 11.46
CA GLN A 8 0.94 5.95 11.13
C GLN A 8 0.71 5.81 9.62
N ILE A 9 1.44 4.88 9.00
CA ILE A 9 1.37 4.60 7.57
C ILE A 9 0.80 3.20 7.35
N PHE A 10 -0.09 3.07 6.36
CA PHE A 10 -0.44 1.80 5.73
C PHE A 10 0.37 1.65 4.44
N PRO A 11 1.44 0.83 4.41
CA PRO A 11 2.45 0.90 3.35
C PRO A 11 1.91 0.74 1.93
N ASP A 12 0.99 -0.21 1.71
CA ASP A 12 0.41 -0.51 0.39
C ASP A 12 -0.29 0.70 -0.26
N ARG A 13 -0.71 1.71 0.53
CA ARG A 13 -1.50 2.87 0.06
C ARG A 13 -0.82 4.23 0.26
N PHE A 14 0.44 4.26 0.66
CA PHE A 14 1.11 5.53 0.95
C PHE A 14 1.86 6.09 -0.26
N ALA A 15 2.80 5.31 -0.78
CA ALA A 15 3.60 5.68 -1.94
C ALA A 15 4.16 4.41 -2.60
N THR A 16 4.37 4.47 -3.91
CA THR A 16 4.98 3.37 -4.68
C THR A 16 6.12 3.88 -5.54
N THR A 17 7.18 3.09 -5.65
CA THR A 17 8.22 3.28 -6.67
C THR A 17 7.91 2.53 -7.97
N GLY A 18 6.92 1.63 -7.94
CA GLY A 18 6.59 0.71 -9.03
C GLY A 18 7.56 -0.46 -9.20
N ALA A 19 8.66 -0.50 -8.43
CA ALA A 19 9.71 -1.51 -8.57
C ALA A 19 9.22 -2.94 -8.32
N TYR A 20 8.19 -3.10 -7.48
CA TYR A 20 7.66 -4.39 -7.05
C TYR A 20 6.36 -4.80 -7.75
N SER A 21 5.94 -4.04 -8.79
CA SER A 21 4.71 -4.29 -9.54
C SER A 21 4.64 -5.66 -10.23
N GLN A 22 5.78 -6.29 -10.49
CA GLN A 22 5.87 -7.62 -11.11
C GLN A 22 5.90 -8.77 -10.10
N SER A 23 5.96 -8.49 -8.79
CA SER A 23 6.12 -9.48 -7.72
C SER A 23 4.86 -9.64 -6.87
N VAL A 24 3.68 -9.56 -7.51
CA VAL A 24 2.40 -9.66 -6.81
C VAL A 24 2.14 -11.13 -6.43
N PRO A 25 1.83 -11.43 -5.15
CA PRO A 25 1.49 -12.79 -4.72
C PRO A 25 0.19 -13.30 -5.36
N ASP A 26 0.10 -14.61 -5.58
CA ASP A 26 -1.06 -15.26 -6.24
C ASP A 26 -2.41 -15.05 -5.52
N TRP A 27 -2.38 -14.75 -4.21
CA TRP A 27 -3.60 -14.50 -3.43
C TRP A 27 -4.10 -13.06 -3.56
N ALA A 28 -3.24 -12.14 -4.04
CA ALA A 28 -3.54 -10.73 -4.10
C ALA A 28 -4.24 -10.37 -5.42
N ILE A 29 -5.00 -9.28 -5.39
CA ILE A 29 -5.72 -8.72 -6.53
C ILE A 29 -4.95 -7.46 -6.94
N PRO A 30 -4.19 -7.48 -8.05
CA PRO A 30 -3.55 -6.27 -8.57
C PRO A 30 -4.60 -5.18 -8.80
N THR A 31 -4.35 -4.00 -8.25
CA THR A 31 -5.31 -2.88 -8.26
C THR A 31 -4.59 -1.62 -8.68
N ALA A 32 -5.20 -0.81 -9.56
CA ALA A 32 -4.58 0.45 -9.97
C ALA A 32 -4.62 1.47 -8.82
N TRP A 33 -3.68 2.42 -8.81
CA TRP A 33 -3.53 3.35 -7.69
C TRP A 33 -4.80 4.16 -7.40
N ASP A 34 -5.52 4.55 -8.45
CA ASP A 34 -6.72 5.39 -8.37
C ASP A 34 -8.03 4.57 -8.28
N ASP A 35 -7.96 3.23 -8.27
CA ASP A 35 -9.15 2.39 -8.13
C ASP A 35 -9.71 2.46 -6.70
N PRO A 36 -11.04 2.42 -6.53
CA PRO A 36 -11.66 2.46 -5.22
C PRO A 36 -11.31 1.23 -4.37
N VAL A 37 -11.32 1.41 -3.05
CA VAL A 37 -11.21 0.29 -2.12
C VAL A 37 -12.53 -0.45 -2.08
N GLU A 38 -12.46 -1.78 -2.23
CA GLU A 38 -13.62 -2.67 -2.21
C GLU A 38 -13.84 -3.24 -0.80
N ASP A 39 -15.06 -3.10 -0.29
CA ASP A 39 -15.47 -3.58 1.04
C ASP A 39 -16.22 -4.93 0.99
N VAL A 40 -16.25 -5.56 -0.19
CA VAL A 40 -16.93 -6.83 -0.43
C VAL A 40 -16.21 -7.96 0.30
N GLN A 41 -16.98 -8.80 1.00
CA GLN A 41 -16.45 -10.00 1.66
C GLN A 41 -15.68 -10.87 0.66
N GLY A 42 -14.48 -11.26 1.06
CA GLY A 42 -13.56 -11.96 0.19
C GLY A 42 -12.68 -10.99 -0.60
N ILE A 43 -13.05 -9.77 -0.95
CA ILE A 43 -12.11 -8.84 -1.61
C ILE A 43 -11.28 -8.08 -0.58
N VAL A 44 -11.89 -7.75 0.57
CA VAL A 44 -11.24 -7.02 1.67
C VAL A 44 -9.89 -7.65 2.04
N GLY A 45 -8.86 -6.80 2.06
CA GLY A 45 -7.50 -7.20 2.41
C GLY A 45 -6.73 -7.93 1.31
N ARG A 46 -7.33 -8.16 0.13
CA ARG A 46 -6.66 -8.79 -1.02
C ARG A 46 -6.27 -7.81 -2.12
N GLN A 47 -6.85 -6.61 -2.19
CA GLN A 47 -6.41 -5.60 -3.15
C GLN A 47 -5.00 -5.11 -2.82
N PHE A 48 -4.10 -5.24 -3.80
CA PHE A 48 -2.70 -4.85 -3.73
C PHE A 48 -2.46 -3.67 -4.69
N TYR A 49 -2.13 -2.50 -4.12
CA TYR A 49 -1.93 -1.25 -4.86
C TYR A 49 -0.44 -0.99 -5.11
N GLY A 50 0.44 -1.75 -4.46
CA GLY A 50 1.87 -1.76 -4.77
C GLY A 50 2.67 -0.72 -4.02
N GLY A 51 2.13 -0.15 -2.94
CA GLY A 51 2.91 0.71 -2.06
C GLY A 51 4.07 -0.03 -1.40
N ASP A 52 5.22 0.64 -1.30
CA ASP A 52 6.49 0.03 -0.92
C ASP A 52 7.32 0.93 0.02
N LEU A 53 8.30 0.34 0.71
CA LEU A 53 9.12 1.05 1.71
C LEU A 53 10.07 2.08 1.07
N ASP A 54 10.50 1.84 -0.17
CA ASP A 54 11.34 2.77 -0.92
C ASP A 54 10.53 4.03 -1.28
N GLY A 55 9.25 3.88 -1.59
CA GLY A 55 8.30 4.96 -1.83
C GLY A 55 8.06 5.78 -0.57
N ILE A 56 7.94 5.14 0.59
CA ILE A 56 7.90 5.86 1.89
C ILE A 56 9.17 6.69 2.07
N THR A 57 10.34 6.11 1.81
CA THR A 57 11.64 6.78 1.97
C THR A 57 11.77 8.02 1.07
N ALA A 58 11.18 8.02 -0.12
CA ALA A 58 11.17 9.15 -1.03
C ALA A 58 10.31 10.35 -0.57
N HIS A 59 9.53 10.20 0.51
CA HIS A 59 8.61 11.21 1.05
C HIS A 59 8.96 11.59 2.51
N LEU A 60 10.20 11.34 2.93
CA LEU A 60 10.76 11.78 4.22
C LEU A 60 11.27 13.22 4.19
#